data_AF-A0A839V4G1-F1
#
_entry.id   AF-A0A839V4G1-F1
#
_cell.length_a   1.000
_cell.length_b   1.000
_cell.length_c   1.000
_cell.angle_alpha   90.00
_cell.angle_beta   90.00
_cell.angle_gamma   90.00
#
_symmetry.space_group_name_H-M   'P 1'
#
loop_
_entity.id
_entity.type
_entity.pdbx_description
1 polymer ?
#
loop_
_entity_poly.entity_id
_entity_poly.type
_entity_poly.pdbx_seq_one_letter_code
_entity_poly.pdbx_strand_id
1 'polypeptide(L)' 'MNKLSLIPLTAALMAGPAQGEGAIDTLHRLIDGEEVDNAVWIPFELVTPDNIEAYLRRN' A
#
# COMPACT_ATOMS: atom_id res chain seq x y z
N MET A 1 10.62 23.95 16.31
CA MET A 1 11.05 23.31 15.04
C MET A 1 10.41 21.94 15.00
N ASN A 2 9.29 21.84 14.29
CA ASN A 2 8.43 20.66 14.29
C ASN A 2 9.02 19.60 13.36
N LYS A 3 9.28 18.39 13.87
CA LYS A 3 9.94 17.28 13.14
C LYS A 3 9.12 16.73 11.95
N LEU A 4 8.03 17.36 11.56
CA LEU A 4 7.20 16.97 10.41
C LEU A 4 7.64 17.56 9.06
N SER A 5 8.66 18.42 9.01
CA SER A 5 9.07 19.11 7.78
C SER A 5 9.88 18.27 6.78
N LEU A 6 9.95 16.94 6.95
CA LEU A 6 10.82 16.06 6.17
C LEU A 6 10.12 14.83 5.56
N ILE A 7 8.79 14.80 5.57
CA ILE A 7 8.06 13.92 4.66
C ILE A 7 8.01 14.67 3.32
N PRO A 8 8.47 14.08 2.19
CA PRO A 8 8.34 14.73 0.89
C PRO A 8 6.89 15.19 0.69
N LEU A 9 6.72 16.42 0.20
CA LEU A 9 5.44 17.14 0.06
C LEU A 9 4.37 16.36 -0.74
N THR A 10 4.72 15.23 -1.32
CA THR A 10 3.83 14.29 -1.98
C THR A 10 4.38 12.88 -1.73
N ALA A 11 3.58 12.00 -1.14
CA ALA A 11 3.94 10.60 -0.94
C ALA A 11 2.87 9.71 -1.59
N ALA A 12 3.27 8.86 -2.52
CA ALA A 12 2.42 7.76 -2.97
C ALA A 12 2.46 6.69 -1.88
N LEU A 13 1.39 6.58 -1.08
CA LEU A 13 1.27 5.50 -0.11
C LEU A 13 0.64 4.31 -0.81
N MET A 14 1.42 3.23 -0.91
CA MET A 14 0.91 1.92 -1.24
C MET A 14 0.26 1.34 0.02
N ALA A 15 -0.88 0.66 -0.11
CA ALA A 15 -1.54 0.00 1.01
C ALA A 15 -0.65 -1.12 1.58
N GLY A 16 0.23 -0.78 2.52
CA GLY A 16 1.26 -1.67 3.07
C GLY A 16 0.75 -3.03 3.58
N PRO A 17 -0.38 -3.09 4.32
CA PRO A 17 -0.95 -4.37 4.76
C PRO A 17 -1.42 -5.25 3.59
N ALA A 18 -2.03 -4.65 2.57
CA ALA A 18 -2.59 -5.36 1.42
C ALA A 18 -1.51 -5.99 0.52
N GLN A 19 -0.31 -5.40 0.47
CA GLN A 19 0.82 -5.99 -0.27
C GLN A 19 1.42 -7.20 0.44
N GLY A 20 1.50 -7.17 1.78
CA GLY A 20 2.00 -8.29 2.56
C GLY A 20 1.04 -9.49 2.54
N GLU A 21 -0.24 -9.25 2.76
CA GLU A 21 -1.27 -10.29 2.74
C GLU A 21 -1.42 -10.92 1.34
N GLY A 22 -1.49 -10.09 0.29
CA GLY A 22 -1.59 -10.59 -1.09
C GLY A 22 -0.38 -11.44 -1.53
N ALA A 23 0.82 -11.15 -1.02
CA ALA A 23 2.00 -11.95 -1.31
C ALA A 23 1.95 -13.35 -0.68
N ILE A 24 1.47 -13.44 0.58
CA ILE A 24 1.32 -14.72 1.28
C ILE A 24 0.20 -15.57 0.66
N ASP A 25 -0.93 -14.95 0.30
CA ASP A 25 -2.02 -15.63 -0.39
C ASP A 25 -1.59 -16.17 -1.77
N THR A 26 -0.89 -15.35 -2.56
CA THR A 26 -0.34 -15.79 -3.86
C THR A 26 0.62 -16.97 -3.71
N LEU A 27 1.45 -16.96 -2.67
CA LEU A 27 2.34 -18.08 -2.36
C LEU A 27 1.58 -19.37 -2.02
N HIS A 28 0.51 -19.27 -1.23
CA HIS A 28 -0.35 -20.42 -0.93
C HIS A 28 -0.96 -21.02 -2.20
N ARG A 29 -1.53 -20.17 -3.06
CA ARG A 29 -2.12 -20.59 -4.34
C ARG A 29 -1.12 -21.25 -5.28
N LEU A 30 0.12 -20.73 -5.33
CA LEU A 30 1.22 -21.36 -6.06
C LEU A 30 1.60 -22.75 -5.52
N ILE A 31 1.63 -22.91 -4.20
CA ILE A 31 1.92 -24.20 -3.55
C ILE A 31 0.82 -25.22 -3.88
N ASP A 32 -0.43 -24.78 -3.94
CA ASP A 32 -1.59 -25.61 -4.27
C ASP A 32 -1.71 -25.91 -5.79
N GLY A 33 -0.78 -25.38 -6.60
CA GLY A 33 -0.71 -25.63 -8.04
C GLY A 33 -1.71 -24.82 -8.86
N GLU A 34 -2.28 -23.76 -8.29
CA GLU A 34 -3.17 -22.85 -9.01
C GLU A 34 -2.39 -21.95 -9.96
N GLU A 35 -3.03 -21.58 -11.08
CA GLU A 35 -2.51 -20.51 -11.91
C GLU A 35 -2.74 -19.17 -11.22
N VAL A 36 -1.64 -18.43 -11.01
CA VAL A 36 -1.66 -17.07 -10.48
C VAL A 36 -1.17 -16.10 -11.54
N ASP A 37 -1.70 -14.87 -11.50
CA ASP A 37 -1.26 -13.82 -12.39
C ASP A 37 0.18 -13.40 -12.09
N ASN A 38 0.96 -13.16 -13.15
CA ASN A 38 2.36 -12.73 -13.02
C ASN A 38 2.50 -11.33 -12.40
N ALA A 39 1.43 -10.53 -12.37
CA ALA A 39 1.43 -9.20 -11.79
C ALA A 39 0.10 -8.92 -11.08
N VAL A 40 0.16 -8.72 -9.76
CA VAL A 40 -0.98 -8.29 -8.94
C VAL A 40 -0.89 -6.77 -8.75
N TRP A 41 -1.83 -6.04 -9.36
CA TRP A 41 -1.92 -4.59 -9.22
C TRP A 41 -2.70 -4.22 -7.97
N ILE A 42 -2.01 -3.62 -7.01
CA ILE A 42 -2.63 -3.17 -5.76
C ILE A 42 -2.95 -1.68 -5.88
N PRO A 43 -4.20 -1.26 -5.58
CA PRO A 43 -4.57 0.15 -5.64
C PRO A 43 -3.71 0.97 -4.68
N PHE A 44 -3.21 2.10 -5.17
CA PHE A 44 -2.48 3.09 -4.38
C PHE A 44 -3.25 4.41 -4.33
N GLU A 45 -3.05 5.16 -3.26
CA GLU A 45 -3.66 6.47 -3.08
C GLU A 45 -2.55 7.52 -3.01
N LEU A 46 -2.72 8.59 -3.81
CA LEU A 46 -1.85 9.74 -3.74
C LEU A 46 -2.21 10.55 -2.50
N VAL A 47 -1.32 10.56 -1.52
CA VAL A 47 -1.48 11.37 -0.32
C VAL A 47 -0.70 12.67 -0.48
N THR A 48 -1.44 13.76 -0.39
CA THR A 48 -0.96 15.14 -0.43
C THR A 48 -1.18 15.80 0.95
N PRO A 49 -0.56 16.96 1.22
CA PRO A 49 -0.79 17.70 2.44
C PRO A 49 -2.27 18.04 2.65
N ASP A 50 -3.03 18.19 1.57
CA ASP A 50 -4.46 18.53 1.59
C ASP A 50 -5.35 17.35 2.03
N ASN A 51 -4.91 16.09 1.87
CA ASN A 51 -5.72 14.90 2.16
C ASN A 51 -5.13 13.98 3.25
N ILE A 52 -3.92 14.27 3.76
CA ILE A 52 -3.22 13.42 4.74
C ILE A 52 -4.02 13.21 6.03
N GLU A 53 -4.71 14.24 6.56
CA GLU A 53 -5.53 14.11 7.77
C GLU A 53 -6.79 13.24 7.56
N ALA A 54 -7.32 13.22 6.34
CA ALA A 54 -8.43 12.33 5.99
C ALA A 54 -7.92 10.90 5.82
N TYR A 55 -6.77 10.72 5.17
CA TYR A 55 -6.12 9.43 4.96
C TYR A 55 -5.76 8.73 6.29
N LEU A 56 -5.17 9.47 7.23
CA LEU A 56 -4.76 8.95 8.55
C LEU A 56 -5.92 8.60 9.48
N ARG A 57 -7.13 9.13 9.26
CA ARG A 57 -8.31 8.76 10.07
C ARG A 57 -9.00 7.49 9.58
N ARG A 58 -8.73 7.08 8.34
CA ARG A 58 -9.37 5.92 7.71
C ARG A 58 -8.65 4.60 7.99
N ASN A 59 -7.36 4.67 8.34
CA ASN A 59 -6.48 3.52 8.55
C ASN A 59 -5.89 3.55 9.96
#